data_AF-A0A1Q6UBT2-F1
#
_entry.id   AF-A0A1Q6UBT2-F1
#
_cell.length_a   1.000
_cell.length_b   1.000
_cell.length_c   1.000
_cell.angle_alpha   90.00
_cell.angle_beta   90.00
_cell.angle_gamma   90.00
#
_symmetry.space_group_name_H-M   'P 1'
#
loop_
_entity.id
_entity.type
_entity.pdbx_description
1 polymer ?
#
loop_
_entity_poly.entity_id
_entity_poly.type
_entity_poly.pdbx_seq_one_letter_code
_entity_poly.pdbx_strand_id
1 'polypeptide(L)'
;MHDIAGCRLIFKNEADMLEYISKLHKATGFHHIRKEGQYKDYITNPKESGYRGIHDVYAYQSKKGYDRSDKWNGLLVEIQYRTIYQHAWATAVEVADYLTNCRAKFSQGNSDQQEFFRYASEIIARAYENRVSCKNTLSNQDLIANFKKLEQKTNLLQRLKQLKSISKIPEIFKQNLVIHFTIKDDQPKFDIYGFNSLPVAGIHYFILEKKYPTDDIVLVKSSDRKSILEAYRNYFADAKDFTGYIEEGIKKLSS
;
A
#
# COMPACT_ATOMS: atom_id res chain seq x y z
N MET A 1 -8.38 -1.88 17.70
CA MET A 1 -7.22 -1.23 17.07
C MET A 1 -6.07 -2.23 17.16
N HIS A 2 -5.81 -2.93 16.07
CA HIS A 2 -4.76 -3.96 15.94
C HIS A 2 -3.48 -3.41 15.30
N ASP A 3 -3.43 -2.08 15.11
CA ASP A 3 -2.67 -1.37 14.10
C ASP A 3 -1.89 -0.17 14.69
N ILE A 4 -1.48 -0.27 15.96
CA ILE A 4 -0.55 0.70 16.57
C ILE A 4 0.81 0.65 15.83
N ALA A 5 1.21 -0.52 15.37
CA ALA A 5 2.37 -0.72 14.52
C ALA A 5 2.03 -1.67 13.35
N GLY A 6 2.49 -1.31 12.16
CA GLY A 6 2.29 -2.09 10.94
C GLY A 6 3.59 -2.23 10.16
N CYS A 7 3.83 -3.43 9.63
CA CYS A 7 4.93 -3.71 8.71
C CYS A 7 4.35 -4.22 7.39
N ARG A 8 4.89 -3.77 6.26
CA ARG A 8 4.53 -4.27 4.94
C ARG A 8 5.73 -4.89 4.27
N LEU A 9 5.60 -6.14 3.84
CA LEU A 9 6.59 -6.84 3.05
C LEU A 9 6.07 -7.05 1.63
N ILE A 10 6.86 -6.58 0.65
CA ILE A 10 6.50 -6.61 -0.76
C ILE A 10 7.39 -7.62 -1.47
N PHE A 11 6.78 -8.57 -2.16
CA PHE A 11 7.44 -9.69 -2.84
C PHE A 11 7.24 -9.61 -4.35
N LYS A 12 8.20 -10.14 -5.12
CA LYS A 12 8.09 -10.16 -6.58
C LYS A 12 6.99 -11.10 -7.07
N ASN A 13 6.77 -12.21 -6.36
CA ASN A 13 5.77 -13.23 -6.71
C ASN A 13 5.18 -13.88 -5.44
N GLU A 14 4.08 -14.62 -5.61
CA GLU A 14 3.37 -15.30 -4.52
C GLU A 14 4.18 -16.45 -3.92
N ALA A 15 4.99 -17.15 -4.71
CA ALA A 15 5.79 -18.29 -4.22
C ALA A 15 6.83 -17.85 -3.18
N ASP A 16 7.63 -16.82 -3.49
CA ASP A 16 8.61 -16.24 -2.57
C ASP A 16 7.94 -15.72 -1.29
N MET A 17 6.75 -15.14 -1.42
CA MET A 17 5.95 -14.66 -0.29
C MET A 17 5.57 -15.82 0.64
N LEU A 18 4.96 -16.87 0.08
CA LEU A 18 4.50 -18.02 0.86
C LEU A 18 5.67 -18.78 1.50
N GLU A 19 6.80 -18.89 0.80
CA GLU A 19 8.02 -19.47 1.36
C GLU A 19 8.53 -18.65 2.55
N TYR A 20 8.58 -17.32 2.41
CA TYR A 20 8.99 -16.43 3.50
C TYR A 20 8.07 -16.53 4.70
N ILE A 21 6.75 -16.50 4.48
CA ILE A 21 5.73 -16.64 5.52
C ILE A 21 5.93 -17.97 6.27
N SER A 22 6.12 -19.08 5.53
CA SER A 22 6.36 -20.40 6.14
C SER A 22 7.62 -20.42 7.00
N LYS A 23 8.72 -19.82 6.51
CA LYS A 23 9.98 -19.71 7.27
C LYS A 23 9.81 -18.85 8.52
N LEU A 24 9.10 -17.72 8.42
CA LEU A 24 8.85 -16.84 9.55
C LEU A 24 8.00 -17.53 10.63
N HIS A 25 6.93 -18.24 10.23
CA HIS A 25 6.08 -18.98 11.18
C HIS A 25 6.83 -20.10 11.91
N LYS A 26 7.86 -20.68 11.28
CA LYS A 26 8.71 -21.73 11.85
C LYS A 26 9.95 -21.18 12.58
N ALA A 27 10.20 -19.88 12.51
CA ALA A 27 11.44 -19.29 13.02
C ALA A 27 11.46 -19.30 14.56
N THR A 28 12.41 -20.04 15.14
CA THR A 28 12.59 -20.12 16.59
C THR A 28 13.23 -18.86 17.19
N GLY A 29 13.91 -18.06 16.36
CA GLY A 29 14.54 -16.79 16.77
C GLY A 29 13.59 -15.59 16.76
N PHE A 30 12.36 -15.75 16.26
CA PHE A 30 11.36 -14.69 16.25
C PHE A 30 10.48 -14.81 17.50
N HIS A 31 10.86 -14.10 18.55
CA HIS A 31 10.27 -14.26 19.89
C HIS A 31 8.90 -13.58 20.07
N HIS A 32 8.30 -13.03 19.02
CA HIS A 32 6.99 -12.39 19.09
C HIS A 32 5.87 -13.43 19.00
N ILE A 33 4.77 -13.20 19.72
CA ILE A 33 3.69 -14.20 19.82
C ILE A 33 2.73 -14.00 18.67
N ARG A 34 2.71 -14.94 17.73
CA ARG A 34 1.72 -14.95 16.63
C ARG A 34 0.31 -15.12 17.18
N LYS A 35 -0.63 -14.30 16.69
CA LYS A 35 -2.06 -14.42 16.99
C LYS A 35 -2.73 -15.21 15.87
N GLU A 36 -2.68 -16.54 15.96
CA GLU A 36 -3.16 -17.44 14.90
C GLU A 36 -4.61 -17.17 14.48
N GLY A 37 -5.50 -16.85 15.42
CA GLY A 37 -6.91 -16.50 15.13
C GLY A 37 -7.11 -15.18 14.36
N GLN A 38 -6.05 -14.38 14.18
CA GLN A 38 -6.07 -13.11 13.45
C GLN A 38 -5.35 -13.19 12.10
N TYR A 39 -4.85 -14.37 11.72
CA TYR A 39 -4.32 -14.60 10.38
C TYR A 39 -5.43 -14.47 9.34
N LYS A 40 -5.20 -13.67 8.29
CA LYS A 40 -6.14 -13.50 7.18
C LYS A 40 -5.42 -13.69 5.85
N ASP A 41 -5.88 -14.66 5.08
CA ASP A 41 -5.42 -14.88 3.71
C ASP A 41 -6.47 -14.36 2.71
N TYR A 42 -6.28 -13.12 2.26
CA TYR A 42 -7.11 -12.50 1.24
C TYR A 42 -6.63 -12.79 -0.20
N ILE A 43 -5.62 -13.65 -0.38
CA ILE A 43 -5.25 -14.15 -1.71
C ILE A 43 -6.13 -15.35 -2.04
N THR A 44 -6.23 -16.30 -1.12
CA THR A 44 -7.09 -17.49 -1.26
C THR A 44 -8.58 -17.11 -1.13
N ASN A 45 -8.91 -16.17 -0.22
CA ASN A 45 -10.28 -15.69 -0.01
C ASN A 45 -10.36 -14.17 -0.23
N PRO A 46 -10.37 -13.70 -1.49
CA PRO A 46 -10.37 -12.27 -1.81
C PRO A 46 -11.59 -11.55 -1.22
N LYS A 47 -11.40 -10.31 -0.76
CA LYS A 47 -12.53 -9.48 -0.31
C LYS A 47 -13.43 -9.11 -1.50
N GLU A 48 -14.70 -8.85 -1.24
CA GLU A 48 -15.63 -8.35 -2.28
C GLU A 48 -15.16 -7.05 -2.94
N SER A 49 -14.43 -6.21 -2.20
CA SER A 49 -13.80 -4.99 -2.71
C SER A 49 -12.69 -5.24 -3.75
N GLY A 50 -12.26 -6.49 -3.93
CA GLY A 50 -11.09 -6.84 -4.73
C GLY A 50 -9.77 -6.74 -3.98
N TYR A 51 -9.77 -6.41 -2.68
CA TYR A 51 -8.55 -6.40 -1.89
C TYR A 51 -7.94 -7.81 -1.75
N ARG A 52 -6.62 -7.91 -1.96
CA ARG A 52 -5.83 -9.14 -1.84
C ARG A 52 -4.49 -8.88 -1.14
N GLY A 53 -4.04 -9.88 -0.39
CA GLY A 53 -2.84 -9.85 0.45
C GLY A 53 -3.01 -10.74 1.68
N ILE A 54 -1.92 -11.03 2.38
CA ILE A 54 -1.95 -11.85 3.60
C ILE A 54 -1.62 -10.98 4.80
N HIS A 55 -2.38 -11.10 5.88
CA HIS A 55 -2.14 -10.39 7.15
C HIS A 55 -1.84 -11.39 8.26
N ASP A 56 -0.73 -11.17 8.95
CA ASP A 56 -0.45 -11.76 10.27
C ASP A 56 -0.55 -10.69 11.34
N VAL A 57 -0.96 -11.08 12.55
CA VAL A 57 -0.84 -10.22 13.73
C VAL A 57 0.04 -10.89 14.76
N TYR A 58 0.98 -10.14 15.31
CA TYR A 58 1.87 -10.57 16.38
C TYR A 58 1.67 -9.67 17.60
N ALA A 59 1.78 -10.23 18.79
CA ALA A 59 2.00 -9.45 20.00
C ALA A 59 3.50 -9.27 20.21
N TYR A 60 3.92 -8.02 20.37
CA TYR A 60 5.29 -7.67 20.68
C TYR A 60 5.72 -8.29 22.00
N GLN A 61 6.95 -8.80 22.01
CA GLN A 61 7.58 -9.37 23.18
C GLN A 61 9.05 -8.96 23.18
N SER A 62 9.43 -8.18 24.19
CA SER A 62 10.78 -7.71 24.38
C SER A 62 11.72 -8.83 24.79
N LYS A 63 12.99 -8.68 24.41
CA LYS A 63 14.07 -9.43 25.04
C LYS A 63 14.35 -8.81 26.41
N LYS A 64 14.78 -9.62 27.38
CA LYS A 64 15.26 -9.10 28.68
C LYS A 64 16.42 -8.14 28.42
N GLY A 65 16.28 -6.89 28.84
CA GLY A 65 17.25 -5.83 28.61
C GLY A 65 16.94 -4.59 29.44
N TYR A 66 17.84 -3.60 29.41
CA TYR A 66 17.75 -2.38 30.21
C TYR A 66 16.95 -1.24 29.54
N ASP A 67 16.40 -1.47 28.34
CA ASP A 67 15.85 -0.43 27.46
C ASP A 67 14.37 -0.07 27.72
N ARG A 68 13.79 -0.53 28.85
CA ARG A 68 12.37 -0.33 29.22
C ARG A 68 11.36 -0.74 28.14
N SER A 69 11.79 -1.61 27.22
CA SER A 69 10.96 -2.10 26.10
C SER A 69 9.86 -3.07 26.56
N ASP A 70 9.98 -3.59 27.78
CA ASP A 70 8.99 -4.42 28.47
C ASP A 70 7.61 -3.74 28.60
N LYS A 71 7.57 -2.41 28.68
CA LYS A 71 6.32 -1.63 28.71
C LYS A 71 5.47 -1.77 27.44
N TRP A 72 6.08 -2.17 26.34
CA TRP A 72 5.41 -2.35 25.06
C TRP A 72 4.95 -3.79 24.82
N ASN A 73 5.23 -4.71 25.75
CA ASN A 73 4.84 -6.10 25.63
C ASN A 73 3.32 -6.25 25.52
N GLY A 74 2.90 -7.14 24.61
CA GLY A 74 1.48 -7.37 24.32
C GLY A 74 0.88 -6.39 23.32
N LEU A 75 1.55 -5.29 22.96
CA LEU A 75 1.09 -4.43 21.87
C LEU A 75 1.07 -5.20 20.55
N LEU A 76 0.05 -4.94 19.75
CA LEU A 76 -0.18 -5.67 18.50
C LEU A 76 0.57 -5.00 17.35
N VAL A 77 1.21 -5.84 16.55
CA VAL A 77 1.91 -5.48 15.32
C VAL A 77 1.30 -6.29 14.19
N GLU A 78 0.77 -5.60 13.18
CA GLU A 78 0.29 -6.23 11.95
C GLU A 78 1.43 -6.36 10.94
N ILE A 79 1.54 -7.52 10.30
CA ILE A 79 2.44 -7.75 9.18
C ILE A 79 1.60 -8.05 7.93
N GLN A 80 1.69 -7.19 6.93
CA GLN A 80 1.01 -7.32 5.65
C GLN A 80 1.98 -7.81 4.58
N TYR A 81 1.71 -8.95 3.97
CA TYR A 81 2.47 -9.51 2.86
C TYR A 81 1.71 -9.29 1.56
N ARG A 82 2.39 -8.72 0.55
CA ARG A 82 1.79 -8.39 -0.74
C ARG A 82 2.77 -8.68 -1.87
N THR A 83 2.26 -9.08 -3.04
CA THR A 83 3.07 -9.05 -4.26
C THR A 83 3.24 -7.59 -4.72
N ILE A 84 4.19 -7.34 -5.62
CA ILE A 84 4.32 -6.03 -6.29
C ILE A 84 3.00 -5.59 -6.96
N TYR A 85 2.23 -6.54 -7.48
CA TYR A 85 0.95 -6.27 -8.15
C TYR A 85 -0.17 -5.94 -7.16
N GLN A 86 -0.28 -6.69 -6.07
CA GLN A 86 -1.24 -6.42 -4.98
C GLN A 86 -0.94 -5.07 -4.32
N HIS A 87 0.33 -4.76 -4.09
CA HIS A 87 0.75 -3.48 -3.53
C HIS A 87 0.45 -2.31 -4.48
N ALA A 88 0.72 -2.47 -5.78
CA ALA A 88 0.39 -1.46 -6.78
C ALA A 88 -1.13 -1.20 -6.84
N TRP A 89 -1.96 -2.25 -6.81
CA TRP A 89 -3.42 -2.11 -6.75
C TRP A 89 -3.86 -1.35 -5.49
N ALA A 90 -3.38 -1.74 -4.31
CA ALA A 90 -3.78 -1.11 -3.06
C ALA A 90 -3.33 0.36 -2.99
N THR A 91 -2.14 0.66 -3.50
CA THR A 91 -1.65 2.04 -3.64
C THR A 91 -2.55 2.85 -4.57
N ALA A 92 -2.96 2.29 -5.71
CA ALA A 92 -3.83 2.99 -6.65
C ALA A 92 -5.23 3.28 -6.05
N VAL A 93 -5.76 2.39 -5.21
CA VAL A 93 -6.99 2.63 -4.43
C VAL A 93 -6.78 3.82 -3.50
N GLU A 94 -5.71 3.84 -2.69
CA GLU A 94 -5.40 4.96 -1.79
C GLU A 94 -5.25 6.30 -2.55
N VAL A 95 -4.55 6.29 -3.70
CA VAL A 95 -4.37 7.48 -4.54
C VAL A 95 -5.68 7.94 -5.16
N ALA A 96 -6.56 7.03 -5.58
CA ALA A 96 -7.86 7.39 -6.12
C ALA A 96 -8.81 7.93 -5.04
N ASP A 97 -8.81 7.32 -3.85
CA ASP A 97 -9.56 7.81 -2.69
C ASP A 97 -9.10 9.22 -2.30
N TYR A 98 -7.78 9.46 -2.34
CA TYR A 98 -7.21 10.78 -2.15
C TYR A 98 -7.74 11.80 -3.19
N LEU A 99 -7.69 11.46 -4.49
CA LEU A 99 -8.19 12.32 -5.55
C LEU A 99 -9.70 12.62 -5.42
N THR A 100 -10.46 11.64 -4.96
CA THR A 100 -11.91 11.78 -4.77
C THR A 100 -12.20 12.66 -3.55
N ASN A 101 -11.50 12.48 -2.43
CA ASN A 101 -11.64 13.31 -1.24
C ASN A 101 -11.21 14.77 -1.47
N CYS A 102 -10.17 15.02 -2.28
CA CYS A 102 -9.79 16.38 -2.66
C CYS A 102 -10.77 17.07 -3.61
N ARG A 103 -11.55 16.30 -4.38
CA ARG A 103 -12.43 16.86 -5.42
C ARG A 103 -13.92 16.88 -5.04
N ALA A 104 -14.36 16.12 -4.04
CA ALA A 104 -15.79 15.83 -3.92
C ALA A 104 -16.33 15.76 -2.48
N LYS A 105 -17.05 16.82 -2.13
CA LYS A 105 -18.33 16.78 -1.40
C LYS A 105 -19.47 16.09 -2.21
N PHE A 106 -19.18 15.10 -3.06
CA PHE A 106 -20.18 14.53 -3.99
C PHE A 106 -20.30 13.01 -3.88
N SER A 107 -21.50 12.57 -3.54
CA SER A 107 -21.92 11.25 -3.08
C SER A 107 -22.10 10.16 -4.15
N GLN A 108 -21.75 10.42 -5.42
CA GLN A 108 -21.99 9.48 -6.54
C GLN A 108 -20.73 8.84 -7.15
N GLY A 109 -19.53 9.38 -6.91
CA GLY A 109 -18.29 8.85 -7.52
C GLY A 109 -17.75 7.56 -6.90
N ASN A 110 -18.27 7.15 -5.74
CA ASN A 110 -17.67 6.07 -4.94
C ASN A 110 -17.98 4.67 -5.51
N SER A 111 -19.20 4.42 -6.00
CA SER A 111 -19.59 3.06 -6.46
C SER A 111 -18.94 2.65 -7.78
N ASP A 112 -18.89 3.53 -8.77
CA ASP A 112 -18.23 3.25 -10.06
C ASP A 112 -16.71 3.08 -9.87
N GLN A 113 -16.09 3.86 -8.96
CA GLN A 113 -14.69 3.72 -8.58
C GLN A 113 -14.42 2.37 -7.90
N GLN A 114 -15.28 1.96 -6.96
CA GLN A 114 -15.17 0.64 -6.32
C GLN A 114 -15.28 -0.49 -7.34
N GLU A 115 -16.25 -0.43 -8.26
CA GLU A 115 -16.36 -1.43 -9.34
C GLU A 115 -15.13 -1.44 -10.23
N PHE A 116 -14.56 -0.28 -10.57
CA PHE A 116 -13.34 -0.19 -11.36
C PHE A 116 -12.20 -0.97 -10.69
N PHE A 117 -12.00 -0.78 -9.39
CA PHE A 117 -10.96 -1.49 -8.65
C PHE A 117 -11.26 -2.98 -8.48
N ARG A 118 -12.53 -3.39 -8.37
CA ARG A 118 -12.92 -4.81 -8.39
C ARG A 118 -12.52 -5.49 -9.71
N TYR A 119 -12.83 -4.87 -10.85
CA TYR A 119 -12.41 -5.37 -12.16
C TYR A 119 -10.88 -5.38 -12.31
N ALA A 120 -10.21 -4.31 -11.89
CA ALA A 120 -8.76 -4.20 -11.94
C ALA A 120 -8.07 -5.29 -11.10
N SER A 121 -8.62 -5.63 -9.93
CA SER A 121 -8.10 -6.70 -9.09
C SER A 121 -8.19 -8.06 -9.78
N GLU A 122 -9.32 -8.35 -10.42
CA GLU A 122 -9.51 -9.60 -11.20
C GLU A 122 -8.54 -9.69 -12.37
N ILE A 123 -8.34 -8.61 -13.12
CA ILE A 123 -7.38 -8.56 -14.24
C ILE A 123 -5.97 -8.89 -13.74
N ILE A 124 -5.55 -8.25 -12.64
CA ILE A 124 -4.23 -8.49 -12.06
C ILE A 124 -4.09 -9.94 -11.58
N ALA A 125 -5.11 -10.47 -10.91
CA ALA A 125 -5.12 -11.84 -10.40
C ALA A 125 -4.86 -12.85 -11.51
N ARG A 126 -5.60 -12.73 -12.61
CA ARG A 126 -5.53 -13.67 -13.74
C ARG A 126 -4.23 -13.50 -14.52
N ALA A 127 -3.81 -12.26 -14.78
CA ALA A 127 -2.70 -11.98 -15.69
C ALA A 127 -1.30 -12.21 -15.09
N TYR A 128 -1.15 -12.11 -13.76
CA TYR A 128 0.18 -12.14 -13.12
C TYR A 128 0.33 -13.18 -12.01
N GLU A 129 -0.78 -13.61 -11.41
CA GLU A 129 -0.74 -14.49 -10.23
C GLU A 129 -1.38 -15.85 -10.51
N ASN A 130 -1.97 -16.04 -11.70
CA ASN A 130 -2.72 -17.25 -12.05
C ASN A 130 -3.81 -17.59 -11.02
N ARG A 131 -4.47 -16.54 -10.50
CA ARG A 131 -5.54 -16.60 -9.51
C ARG A 131 -6.80 -15.91 -10.04
N VAL A 132 -7.90 -16.07 -9.33
CA VAL A 132 -9.13 -15.28 -9.49
C VAL A 132 -9.34 -14.39 -8.27
N SER A 133 -10.13 -13.34 -8.42
CA SER A 133 -10.47 -12.38 -7.36
C SER A 133 -12.00 -12.38 -7.17
N CYS A 134 -12.56 -11.21 -6.88
CA CYS A 134 -13.98 -10.98 -6.59
C CYS A 134 -14.92 -11.07 -7.82
N LYS A 135 -14.40 -11.25 -9.04
CA LYS A 135 -15.19 -11.38 -10.28
C LYS A 135 -14.89 -12.72 -10.98
N ASN A 136 -14.69 -13.76 -10.18
CA ASN A 136 -14.30 -15.10 -10.63
C ASN A 136 -15.28 -15.76 -11.63
N THR A 137 -16.54 -15.35 -11.65
CA THR A 137 -17.58 -15.92 -12.54
C THR A 137 -17.53 -15.37 -13.96
N LEU A 138 -16.83 -14.26 -14.21
CA LEU A 138 -16.77 -13.65 -15.54
C LEU A 138 -15.75 -14.33 -16.44
N SER A 139 -16.05 -14.43 -17.73
CA SER A 139 -15.06 -14.79 -18.74
C SER A 139 -14.02 -13.69 -18.93
N ASN A 140 -12.86 -13.99 -19.50
CA ASN A 140 -11.85 -12.97 -19.78
C ASN A 140 -12.39 -11.90 -20.75
N GLN A 141 -13.21 -12.30 -21.73
CA GLN A 141 -13.81 -11.37 -22.69
C GLN A 141 -14.79 -10.41 -22.01
N ASP A 142 -15.71 -10.93 -21.19
CA ASP A 142 -16.68 -10.10 -20.47
C ASP A 142 -16.00 -9.19 -19.45
N LEU A 143 -14.96 -9.69 -18.77
CA LEU A 143 -14.18 -8.92 -17.82
C LEU A 143 -13.59 -7.67 -18.48
N ILE A 144 -12.94 -7.85 -19.64
CA ILE A 144 -12.30 -6.76 -20.38
C ILE A 144 -13.34 -5.82 -20.98
N ALA A 145 -14.43 -6.34 -21.53
CA ALA A 145 -15.50 -5.53 -22.09
C ALA A 145 -16.15 -4.63 -21.03
N ASN A 146 -16.48 -5.20 -19.87
CA ASN A 146 -17.04 -4.46 -18.74
C ASN A 146 -16.05 -3.44 -18.16
N PHE A 147 -14.78 -3.82 -18.03
CA PHE A 147 -13.73 -2.89 -17.59
C PHE A 147 -13.59 -1.70 -18.54
N LYS A 148 -13.53 -1.93 -19.86
CA LYS A 148 -13.43 -0.86 -20.87
C LYS A 148 -14.65 0.05 -20.86
N LYS A 149 -15.86 -0.51 -20.73
CA LYS A 149 -17.09 0.27 -20.62
C LYS A 149 -17.10 1.16 -19.38
N LEU A 150 -16.60 0.63 -18.26
CA LEU A 150 -16.51 1.40 -17.02
C LEU A 150 -15.42 2.49 -17.11
N GLU A 151 -14.27 2.19 -17.70
CA GLU A 151 -13.22 3.18 -17.91
C GLU A 151 -13.66 4.32 -18.85
N GLN A 152 -14.46 4.04 -19.88
CA GLN A 152 -15.07 5.08 -20.72
C GLN A 152 -16.00 6.01 -19.92
N LYS A 153 -16.63 5.51 -18.87
CA LYS A 153 -17.53 6.29 -18.00
C LYS A 153 -16.77 7.10 -16.95
N THR A 154 -15.77 6.50 -16.31
CA THR A 154 -15.08 7.09 -15.15
C THR A 154 -13.80 7.86 -15.52
N ASN A 155 -13.17 7.48 -16.64
CA ASN A 155 -11.86 7.94 -17.09
C ASN A 155 -10.78 7.84 -16.00
N LEU A 156 -10.89 6.85 -15.11
CA LEU A 156 -10.10 6.78 -13.89
C LEU A 156 -8.67 6.31 -14.18
N LEU A 157 -8.48 5.31 -15.04
CA LEU A 157 -7.16 4.84 -15.48
C LEU A 157 -6.40 5.98 -16.17
N GLN A 158 -7.06 6.74 -17.06
CA GLN A 158 -6.42 7.87 -17.72
C GLN A 158 -6.02 8.96 -16.71
N ARG A 159 -6.89 9.28 -15.75
CA ARG A 159 -6.60 10.25 -14.69
C ARG A 159 -5.42 9.80 -13.84
N LEU A 160 -5.38 8.53 -13.42
CA LEU A 160 -4.27 7.95 -12.66
C LEU A 160 -2.95 8.00 -13.46
N LYS A 161 -3.01 7.78 -14.78
CA LYS A 161 -1.84 7.87 -15.68
C LYS A 161 -1.31 9.30 -15.86
N GLN A 162 -2.21 10.28 -15.85
CA GLN A 162 -1.90 11.70 -15.98
C GLN A 162 -1.43 12.34 -14.67
N LEU A 163 -1.53 11.63 -13.55
CA LEU A 163 -0.91 12.08 -12.31
C LEU A 163 0.60 12.19 -12.55
N LYS A 164 1.08 13.43 -12.63
CA LYS A 164 2.50 13.70 -12.49
C LYS A 164 2.85 13.30 -11.06
N SER A 165 3.75 12.33 -10.90
CA SER A 165 4.33 12.03 -9.60
C SER A 165 4.75 13.35 -8.96
N ILE A 166 4.22 13.68 -7.79
CA ILE A 166 4.41 15.01 -7.17
C ILE A 166 5.84 15.15 -6.61
N SER A 167 6.67 14.16 -6.84
CA SER A 167 8.01 13.99 -6.30
C SER A 167 9.03 14.96 -6.90
N LYS A 168 9.11 16.18 -6.34
CA LYS A 168 10.44 16.78 -6.11
C LYS A 168 11.07 16.07 -4.92
N ILE A 169 11.53 14.83 -5.11
CA ILE A 169 12.47 14.24 -4.15
C ILE A 169 13.74 15.11 -4.23
N PRO A 170 14.27 15.60 -3.09
CA PRO A 170 15.52 16.36 -3.09
C PRO A 170 16.61 15.60 -3.85
N GLU A 171 17.40 16.29 -4.69
CA GLU A 171 18.50 15.68 -5.46
C GLU A 171 19.49 14.92 -4.56
N ILE A 172 19.65 15.40 -3.32
CA ILE A 172 20.51 14.79 -2.31
C ILE A 172 19.67 13.86 -1.45
N PHE A 173 19.78 12.56 -1.73
CA PHE A 173 19.15 11.51 -0.92
C PHE A 173 19.85 11.40 0.45
N LYS A 174 19.06 11.44 1.53
CA LYS A 174 19.52 11.18 2.89
C LYS A 174 18.78 9.99 3.45
N GLN A 175 19.45 9.20 4.30
CA GLN A 175 18.93 7.93 4.82
C GLN A 175 17.66 8.09 5.67
N ASN A 176 17.50 9.24 6.33
CA ASN A 176 16.34 9.54 7.17
C ASN A 176 15.58 10.72 6.56
N LEU A 177 14.32 10.53 6.21
CA LEU A 177 13.45 11.53 5.59
C LEU A 177 12.21 11.76 6.45
N VAL A 178 11.84 13.01 6.67
CA VAL A 178 10.52 13.37 7.18
C VAL A 178 9.70 13.90 6.01
N ILE A 179 8.59 13.26 5.71
CA ILE A 179 7.65 13.63 4.65
C ILE A 179 6.47 14.31 5.35
N HIS A 180 6.26 15.59 5.06
CA HIS A 180 5.10 16.35 5.53
C HIS A 180 4.14 16.51 4.36
N PHE A 181 2.97 15.90 4.50
CA PHE A 181 1.90 16.00 3.54
C PHE A 181 0.91 17.08 3.96
N THR A 182 0.64 18.02 3.06
CA THR A 182 -0.31 19.10 3.27
C THR A 182 -1.25 19.23 2.08
N ILE A 183 -2.50 19.58 2.36
CA ILE A 183 -3.47 19.98 1.33
C ILE A 183 -3.56 21.51 1.41
N LYS A 184 -3.07 22.20 0.38
CA LYS A 184 -3.18 23.65 0.26
C LYS A 184 -3.88 23.99 -1.05
N ASP A 185 -4.95 24.78 -0.97
CA ASP A 185 -5.75 25.21 -2.14
C ASP A 185 -6.26 24.03 -3.00
N ASP A 186 -6.77 22.97 -2.35
CA ASP A 186 -7.20 21.69 -2.97
C ASP A 186 -6.10 20.97 -3.77
N GLN A 187 -4.83 21.35 -3.59
CA GLN A 187 -3.69 20.68 -4.19
C GLN A 187 -2.81 19.98 -3.14
N PRO A 188 -2.43 18.71 -3.37
CA PRO A 188 -1.42 18.04 -2.57
C PRO A 188 -0.06 18.75 -2.66
N LYS A 189 0.54 19.04 -1.51
CA LYS A 189 1.93 19.47 -1.42
C LYS A 189 2.69 18.54 -0.47
N PHE A 190 3.84 18.07 -0.93
CA PHE A 190 4.76 17.25 -0.15
C PHE A 190 6.03 18.04 0.12
N ASP A 191 6.32 18.27 1.39
CA ASP A 191 7.60 18.81 1.84
C ASP A 191 8.46 17.68 2.41
N ILE A 192 9.62 17.45 1.81
CA ILE A 192 10.53 16.36 2.19
C ILE A 192 11.77 16.94 2.85
N TYR A 193 12.00 16.58 4.11
CA TYR A 193 13.13 17.03 4.91
C TYR A 193 14.11 15.87 5.12
N GLY A 194 15.35 16.03 4.65
CA GLY A 194 16.38 14.99 4.77
C GLY A 194 17.36 15.21 5.92
N PHE A 195 17.61 14.16 6.70
CA PHE A 195 18.47 14.15 7.88
C PHE A 195 19.51 13.02 7.85
N ASN A 196 20.71 13.31 8.35
CA ASN A 196 21.80 12.31 8.47
C ASN A 196 21.69 11.48 9.76
N SER A 197 20.91 11.96 10.75
CA SER A 197 20.78 11.34 12.07
C SER A 197 19.32 11.05 12.37
N LEU A 198 19.01 9.79 12.72
CA LEU A 198 17.66 9.36 13.08
C LEU A 198 17.12 10.08 14.33
N PRO A 199 17.90 10.26 15.42
CA PRO A 199 17.47 11.07 16.56
C PRO A 199 17.04 12.49 16.17
N VAL A 200 17.80 13.15 15.29
CA VAL A 200 17.49 14.52 14.84
C VAL A 200 16.22 14.52 13.99
N ALA A 201 16.08 13.55 13.09
CA ALA A 201 14.87 13.37 12.28
C ALA A 201 13.64 13.13 13.17
N GLY A 202 13.78 12.32 14.23
CA GLY A 202 12.73 12.06 15.20
C GLY A 202 12.27 13.30 15.95
N ILE A 203 13.21 14.14 16.41
CA ILE A 203 12.87 15.41 17.05
C ILE A 203 12.09 16.31 16.08
N HIS A 204 12.55 16.43 14.83
CA HIS A 204 11.86 17.25 13.82
C HIS A 204 10.46 16.71 13.49
N TYR A 205 10.32 15.39 13.37
CA TYR A 205 9.04 14.71 13.20
C TYR A 205 8.07 15.09 14.34
N PHE A 206 8.48 14.95 15.60
CA PHE A 206 7.63 15.29 16.75
C PHE A 206 7.27 16.78 16.82
N ILE A 207 8.17 17.67 16.38
CA ILE A 207 7.88 19.10 16.31
C ILE A 207 6.78 19.37 15.28
N LEU A 208 6.88 18.78 14.08
CA LEU A 208 5.86 18.95 13.05
C LEU A 208 4.53 18.32 13.46
N GLU A 209 4.53 17.12 14.01
CA GLU A 209 3.32 16.41 14.47
C GLU A 209 2.57 17.23 15.53
N LYS A 210 3.31 17.82 16.50
CA LYS A 210 2.71 18.72 17.50
C LYS A 210 2.18 20.03 16.92
N LYS A 211 2.86 20.56 15.91
CA LYS A 211 2.49 21.83 15.28
C LYS A 211 1.30 21.68 14.34
N TYR A 212 1.18 20.52 13.68
CA TYR A 212 0.17 20.21 12.67
C TYR A 212 -0.50 18.87 12.97
N PRO A 213 -1.38 18.80 13.99
CA PRO A 213 -1.99 17.54 14.45
C PRO A 213 -2.96 16.92 13.44
N THR A 214 -3.38 17.67 12.42
CA THR A 214 -4.31 17.23 11.37
C THR A 214 -3.59 16.80 10.09
N ASP A 215 -2.30 17.08 9.98
CA ASP A 215 -1.53 16.82 8.77
C ASP A 215 -0.93 15.41 8.83
N ASP A 216 -0.80 14.77 7.67
CA ASP A 216 -0.13 13.48 7.58
C ASP A 216 1.39 13.71 7.51
N ILE A 217 2.10 13.28 8.55
CA ILE A 217 3.54 13.44 8.67
C ILE A 217 4.13 12.06 8.92
N VAL A 218 5.14 11.70 8.14
CA VAL A 218 5.78 10.38 8.21
C VAL A 218 7.29 10.51 8.31
N LEU A 219 7.89 9.77 9.24
CA LEU A 219 9.34 9.58 9.32
C LEU A 219 9.70 8.24 8.64
N VAL A 220 10.55 8.31 7.61
CA VAL A 220 11.02 7.17 6.84
C VAL A 220 12.53 7.02 6.99
N LYS A 221 12.99 5.80 7.21
CA LYS A 221 14.41 5.44 7.15
C LYS A 221 14.63 4.39 6.07
N SER A 222 15.50 4.67 5.11
CA SER A 222 15.93 3.69 4.09
C SER A 222 17.34 3.96 3.62
N SER A 223 18.12 2.91 3.41
CA SER A 223 19.43 2.97 2.75
C SER A 223 19.36 3.24 1.26
N ASP A 224 18.19 3.05 0.65
CA ASP A 224 18.00 3.13 -0.80
C ASP A 224 16.78 3.99 -1.17
N ARG A 225 16.95 4.81 -2.21
CA ARG A 225 15.91 5.70 -2.73
C ARG A 225 14.77 4.93 -3.38
N LYS A 226 15.09 3.83 -4.07
CA LYS A 226 14.08 3.02 -4.78
C LYS A 226 13.13 2.37 -3.80
N SER A 227 13.64 1.88 -2.67
CA SER A 227 12.84 1.26 -1.61
C SER A 227 11.82 2.23 -0.97
N ILE A 228 12.18 3.51 -0.78
CA ILE A 228 11.22 4.54 -0.31
C ILE A 228 10.15 4.79 -1.37
N LEU A 229 10.59 4.98 -2.61
CA LEU A 229 9.70 5.18 -3.75
C LEU A 229 8.72 4.02 -3.92
N GLU A 230 9.13 2.78 -3.64
CA GLU A 230 8.28 1.58 -3.76
C GLU A 230 7.33 1.39 -2.58
N ALA A 231 7.80 1.58 -1.35
CA ALA A 231 7.00 1.35 -0.15
C ALA A 231 5.97 2.47 0.12
N TYR A 232 6.30 3.71 -0.23
CA TYR A 232 5.51 4.93 0.05
C TYR A 232 4.96 5.59 -1.22
N ARG A 233 4.63 4.80 -2.25
CA ARG A 233 4.11 5.30 -3.55
C ARG A 233 2.88 6.18 -3.43
N ASN A 234 2.05 5.93 -2.43
CA ASN A 234 0.87 6.75 -2.11
C ASN A 234 1.25 8.21 -1.81
N TYR A 235 2.35 8.43 -1.07
CA TYR A 235 2.92 9.75 -0.82
C TYR A 235 3.59 10.40 -2.03
N PHE A 236 3.74 9.67 -3.14
CA PHE A 236 4.25 10.21 -4.40
C PHE A 236 3.18 10.29 -5.49
N ALA A 237 1.94 9.91 -5.16
CA ALA A 237 0.83 9.75 -6.10
C ALA A 237 1.22 8.93 -7.35
N ASP A 238 2.11 7.94 -7.19
CA ASP A 238 2.64 7.17 -8.31
C ASP A 238 1.82 5.90 -8.54
N ALA A 239 0.86 6.00 -9.47
CA ALA A 239 0.05 4.88 -9.95
C ALA A 239 0.60 4.26 -11.26
N LYS A 240 1.82 4.60 -11.68
CA LYS A 240 2.33 4.24 -13.01
C LYS A 240 2.42 2.72 -13.21
N ASP A 241 3.00 2.02 -12.23
CA ASP A 241 3.06 0.56 -12.22
C ASP A 241 1.67 -0.07 -12.31
N PHE A 242 0.70 0.43 -11.54
CA PHE A 242 -0.67 -0.05 -11.60
C PHE A 242 -1.25 0.11 -13.00
N THR A 243 -1.14 1.30 -13.61
CA THR A 243 -1.66 1.52 -14.96
C THR A 243 -0.99 0.64 -15.99
N GLY A 244 0.32 0.44 -15.89
CA GLY A 244 1.09 -0.47 -16.76
C GLY A 244 0.63 -1.91 -16.62
N TYR A 245 0.48 -2.40 -15.39
CA TYR A 245 0.01 -3.77 -15.13
C TYR A 245 -1.40 -4.02 -15.68
N ILE A 246 -2.29 -3.04 -15.62
CA ILE A 246 -3.64 -3.15 -16.18
C ILE A 246 -3.60 -3.18 -17.72
N GLU A 247 -2.86 -2.27 -18.36
CA GLU A 247 -2.75 -2.24 -19.83
C GLU A 247 -2.14 -3.53 -20.39
N GLU A 248 -1.07 -4.03 -19.76
CA GLU A 248 -0.45 -5.31 -20.12
C GLU A 248 -1.33 -6.51 -19.77
N GLY A 249 -2.03 -6.46 -18.63
CA GLY A 249 -2.94 -7.52 -18.19
C GLY A 249 -4.10 -7.70 -19.15
N ILE A 250 -4.68 -6.61 -19.65
CA ILE A 250 -5.73 -6.65 -20.68
C ILE A 250 -5.20 -7.32 -21.95
N LYS A 251 -3.97 -7.02 -22.39
CA LYS A 251 -3.37 -7.66 -23.58
C LYS A 251 -3.18 -9.16 -23.39
N LYS A 252 -2.63 -9.58 -22.24
CA LYS A 252 -2.43 -11.00 -21.90
C LYS A 252 -3.73 -11.79 -21.87
N LEU A 253 -4.80 -11.20 -21.34
CA LEU A 253 -6.12 -11.85 -21.23
C LEU A 253 -6.94 -11.79 -22.53
N SER A 254 -6.53 -10.95 -23.50
CA SER A 254 -7.15 -10.88 -24.83
C SER A 254 -6.49 -11.82 -25.86
N SER A 255 -5.34 -12.41 -25.51
CA SER A 255 -4.59 -13.36 -26.34
C SER A 255 -5.10 -14.77 -26.10
#